data_AF-A0A942PKN8-F1
#
_entry.id   AF-A0A942PKN8-F1
#
_cell.length_a   1.000
_cell.length_b   1.000
_cell.length_c   1.000
_cell.angle_alpha   90.00
_cell.angle_beta   90.00
_cell.angle_gamma   90.00
#
_symmetry.space_group_name_H-M   'P 1'
#
loop_
_entity.id
_entity.type
_entity.pdbx_description
1 polymer ?
#
loop_
_entity_poly.entity_id
_entity_poly.type
_entity_poly.pdbx_seq_one_letter_code
_entity_poly.pdbx_strand_id
1 'polypeptide(L)'
;MLIKLLSAADKEHLLELLELLALADKHLLWDGKRKEEITSETDLNKLSIQNGEQESALLADMKSEGAQSSSVRPQIAGVAVPIIAAALFSFTSGSVETSLIEKLKAFPLQEVEEPATRAQAAMTILKKLLEGKESEIPSVPKLMLFELMLMALCGGSIFSIEWALLKEFQHHHRLEDFIFDDLLECAETMNREVSKTIAIILE
;
A
#
# COMPACT_ATOMS: atom_id res chain seq x y z
N MET A 1 1.33 -14.37 1.22
CA MET A 1 2.49 -13.52 1.60
C MET A 1 3.04 -13.90 2.99
N LEU A 2 4.07 -13.24 3.53
CA LEU A 2 4.60 -13.48 4.89
C LEU A 2 3.70 -12.92 6.00
N ILE A 3 2.73 -12.07 5.67
CA ILE A 3 1.70 -11.51 6.55
C ILE A 3 1.08 -12.53 7.50
N LYS A 4 0.95 -13.80 7.08
CA LYS A 4 0.42 -14.90 7.91
C LYS A 4 1.22 -15.17 9.20
N LEU A 5 2.49 -14.76 9.26
CA LEU A 5 3.37 -14.94 10.42
C LEU A 5 3.16 -13.88 11.51
N LEU A 6 2.40 -12.83 11.20
CA LEU A 6 2.09 -11.75 12.13
C LEU A 6 0.93 -12.11 13.07
N SER A 7 0.85 -11.45 14.22
CA SER A 7 -0.34 -11.50 15.07
C SER A 7 -1.52 -10.80 14.38
N ALA A 8 -2.76 -11.02 14.83
CA ALA A 8 -3.92 -10.35 14.23
C ALA A 8 -3.79 -8.81 14.28
N ALA A 9 -3.32 -8.26 15.40
CA ALA A 9 -3.11 -6.82 15.57
C ALA A 9 -2.01 -6.28 14.64
N ASP A 10 -0.91 -7.02 14.48
CA ASP A 10 0.17 -6.63 13.57
C ASP A 10 -0.28 -6.73 12.10
N LYS A 11 -1.13 -7.70 11.75
CA LYS A 11 -1.71 -7.79 10.40
C LYS A 11 -2.58 -6.58 10.10
N GLU A 12 -3.48 -6.21 11.00
CA GLU A 12 -4.33 -5.03 10.83
C GLU A 12 -3.47 -3.77 10.64
N HIS A 13 -2.44 -3.61 11.47
CA HIS A 13 -1.53 -2.49 11.35
C HIS A 13 -0.76 -2.49 10.02
N LEU A 14 -0.25 -3.65 9.57
CA LEU A 14 0.42 -3.77 8.28
C LEU A 14 -0.53 -3.42 7.13
N LEU A 15 -1.79 -3.83 7.18
CA LEU A 15 -2.77 -3.51 6.13
C LEU A 15 -3.03 -2.00 6.04
N GLU A 16 -3.07 -1.28 7.15
CA GLU A 16 -3.18 0.19 7.15
C GLU A 16 -1.97 0.86 6.50
N LEU A 17 -0.76 0.36 6.80
CA LEU A 17 0.49 0.87 6.22
C LEU A 17 0.57 0.58 4.70
N LEU A 18 0.19 -0.62 4.28
CA LEU A 18 0.14 -1.00 2.87
C LEU A 18 -0.89 -0.17 2.09
N GLU A 19 -2.04 0.11 2.70
CA GLU A 19 -3.08 0.96 2.11
C GLU A 19 -2.57 2.39 1.92
N LEU A 20 -1.85 2.95 2.90
CA LEU A 20 -1.21 4.25 2.74
C LEU A 20 -0.21 4.23 1.57
N LEU A 21 0.66 3.22 1.51
CA LEU A 21 1.70 3.09 0.49
C LEU A 21 1.09 3.01 -0.92
N ALA A 22 0.07 2.18 -1.09
CA ALA A 22 -0.65 1.99 -2.35
C ALA A 22 -1.34 3.26 -2.86
N LEU A 23 -1.65 4.23 -1.99
CA LEU A 23 -2.33 5.49 -2.32
C LEU A 23 -1.36 6.67 -2.45
N ALA A 24 -0.21 6.63 -1.79
CA ALA A 24 0.63 7.80 -1.54
C ALA A 24 1.18 8.46 -2.82
N ASP A 25 1.45 7.67 -3.86
CA ASP A 25 1.98 8.18 -5.14
C ASP A 25 0.93 8.23 -6.27
N LYS A 26 -0.34 7.94 -5.96
CA LYS A 26 -1.39 7.89 -6.96
C LYS A 26 -1.98 9.26 -7.27
N HIS A 27 -2.43 9.43 -8.52
CA HIS A 27 -3.05 10.66 -8.99
C HIS A 27 -4.31 11.02 -8.20
N LEU A 28 -4.52 12.33 -8.06
CA LEU A 28 -5.73 12.89 -7.49
C LEU A 28 -6.80 13.08 -8.54
N LEU A 29 -8.05 12.86 -8.14
CA LEU A 29 -9.22 13.05 -8.98
C LEU A 29 -10.20 13.98 -8.27
N TRP A 30 -10.59 15.06 -8.92
CA TRP A 30 -11.63 15.99 -8.48
C TRP A 30 -12.90 15.71 -9.26
N ASP A 31 -13.92 15.17 -8.59
CA ASP A 31 -15.16 14.71 -9.23
C ASP A 31 -14.88 13.72 -10.38
N GLY A 32 -13.87 12.86 -10.19
CA GLY A 32 -13.42 11.87 -11.18
C GLY A 32 -12.46 12.40 -12.26
N LYS A 33 -12.09 13.68 -12.23
CA LYS A 33 -11.25 14.34 -13.25
C LYS A 33 -9.86 14.66 -12.75
N ARG A 34 -8.87 14.66 -13.63
CA ARG A 34 -7.50 15.12 -13.30
C ARG A 34 -7.44 16.65 -13.19
N LYS A 35 -6.36 17.17 -12.62
CA LYS A 35 -6.15 18.63 -12.42
C LYS A 35 -6.29 19.42 -13.73
N GLU A 36 -5.82 18.87 -14.85
CA GLU A 36 -5.86 19.51 -16.17
C GLU A 36 -7.27 19.55 -16.78
N GLU A 37 -8.18 18.70 -16.29
CA GLU A 37 -9.55 18.53 -16.78
C GLU A 37 -10.57 19.29 -15.92
N ILE A 38 -10.12 20.01 -14.89
CA ILE A 38 -10.97 20.80 -14.00
C ILE A 38 -11.61 21.95 -14.79
N THR A 39 -12.94 22.02 -14.71
CA THR A 39 -13.73 23.12 -15.26
C THR A 39 -14.43 23.88 -14.13
N SER A 40 -15.07 25.00 -14.44
CA SER A 40 -15.86 25.78 -13.46
C SER A 40 -17.02 25.00 -12.83
N GLU A 41 -17.41 23.87 -13.41
CA GLU A 41 -18.49 23.00 -12.92
C GLU A 41 -17.98 21.85 -12.03
N THR A 42 -16.67 21.63 -11.96
CA THR A 42 -16.08 20.55 -11.17
C THR A 42 -16.19 20.85 -9.67
N ASP A 43 -16.76 19.91 -8.90
CA ASP A 43 -16.83 20.01 -7.45
C ASP A 43 -15.46 19.68 -6.82
N LEU A 44 -14.74 20.72 -6.42
CA LEU A 44 -13.42 20.59 -5.79
C LEU A 44 -13.45 19.88 -4.43
N ASN A 45 -14.62 19.74 -3.79
CA ASN A 45 -14.75 19.02 -2.52
C ASN A 45 -14.79 17.50 -2.70
N LYS A 46 -15.13 17.01 -3.90
CA LYS A 46 -15.15 15.59 -4.24
C LYS A 46 -13.77 15.11 -4.69
N LEU A 47 -12.81 15.21 -3.78
CA LEU A 47 -11.46 14.68 -3.98
C LEU A 47 -11.46 13.17 -3.71
N SER A 48 -10.90 12.40 -4.64
CA SER A 48 -10.57 10.98 -4.48
C SER A 48 -9.16 10.68 -5.02
N ILE A 49 -8.67 9.48 -4.73
CA ILE A 49 -7.36 9.00 -5.16
C ILE A 49 -7.57 7.91 -6.21
N GLN A 50 -6.81 7.95 -7.30
CA GLN A 50 -6.87 6.90 -8.33
C GLN A 50 -6.30 5.59 -7.77
N ASN A 51 -7.11 4.54 -7.71
CA ASN A 51 -6.62 3.24 -7.28
C ASN A 51 -5.76 2.58 -8.36
N GLY A 52 -4.61 2.02 -7.95
CA GLY A 52 -3.79 1.18 -8.80
C GLY A 52 -4.35 -0.24 -8.86
N GLU A 53 -4.52 -0.81 -10.05
CA GLU A 53 -5.15 -2.13 -10.24
C GLU A 53 -4.36 -3.25 -9.56
N GLN A 54 -3.03 -3.23 -9.72
CA GLN A 54 -2.14 -4.26 -9.18
C GLN A 54 -2.05 -4.18 -7.64
N GLU A 55 -1.88 -2.98 -7.09
CA GLU A 55 -1.81 -2.76 -5.64
C GLU A 55 -3.14 -3.04 -4.97
N SER A 56 -4.27 -2.68 -5.61
CA SER A 56 -5.61 -2.98 -5.10
C SER A 56 -5.88 -4.48 -5.07
N ALA A 57 -5.47 -5.21 -6.12
CA ALA A 57 -5.59 -6.66 -6.17
C ALA A 57 -4.73 -7.31 -5.06
N LEU A 58 -3.48 -6.89 -4.91
CA LEU A 58 -2.57 -7.39 -3.89
C LEU A 58 -3.10 -7.13 -2.47
N LEU A 59 -3.60 -5.93 -2.19
CA LEU A 59 -4.24 -5.59 -0.91
C LEU A 59 -5.49 -6.44 -0.65
N ALA A 60 -6.33 -6.68 -1.66
CA ALA A 60 -7.51 -7.52 -1.52
C ALA A 60 -7.13 -8.97 -1.19
N ASP A 61 -6.11 -9.49 -1.86
CA ASP A 61 -5.57 -10.83 -1.60
C ASP A 61 -5.03 -10.93 -0.16
N MET A 62 -4.24 -9.95 0.29
CA MET A 62 -3.72 -9.89 1.67
C MET A 62 -4.82 -9.82 2.73
N LYS A 63 -5.87 -9.02 2.49
CA LYS A 63 -7.05 -8.94 3.35
C LYS A 63 -7.77 -10.30 3.43
N SER A 64 -7.88 -11.01 2.30
CA SER A 64 -8.51 -12.33 2.22
C SER A 64 -7.70 -13.44 2.92
N GLU A 65 -6.36 -13.37 2.86
CA GLU A 65 -5.45 -14.28 3.58
C GLU A 65 -5.53 -14.04 5.10
N GLY A 66 -5.74 -12.79 5.52
CA GLY A 66 -5.93 -12.41 6.92
C GLY A 66 -7.23 -12.94 7.54
N ALA A 67 -8.34 -12.91 6.78
CA ALA A 67 -9.66 -13.33 7.25
C ALA A 67 -9.82 -14.86 7.42
N GLN A 68 -8.97 -15.66 6.76
CA GLN A 68 -9.06 -17.13 6.79
C GLN A 68 -8.57 -17.76 8.11
N SER A 69 -8.08 -16.98 9.07
CA SER A 69 -7.72 -17.51 10.40
C SER A 69 -8.94 -17.80 11.30
N SER A 70 -10.16 -17.51 10.85
CA SER A 70 -11.39 -17.77 11.60
C SER A 70 -12.61 -18.12 10.72
N SER A 71 -12.55 -19.19 9.91
CA SER A 71 -13.75 -19.98 9.58
C SER A 71 -13.41 -21.29 8.87
N VAL A 72 -14.21 -22.31 9.18
CA VAL A 72 -14.20 -23.64 8.56
C VAL A 72 -14.47 -23.53 7.05
N ARG A 73 -13.50 -23.93 6.20
CA ARG A 73 -13.69 -24.11 4.75
C ARG A 73 -14.55 -25.35 4.46
N PRO A 74 -15.57 -25.30 3.57
CA PRO A 74 -15.90 -26.43 2.74
C PRO A 74 -14.95 -26.44 1.53
N GLN A 75 -14.28 -27.57 1.32
CA GLN A 75 -13.43 -27.83 0.15
C GLN A 75 -14.31 -28.05 -1.09
N ILE A 76 -13.95 -27.44 -2.21
CA ILE A 76 -14.25 -27.99 -3.54
C ILE A 76 -12.95 -27.99 -4.34
N ALA A 77 -12.68 -29.13 -4.96
CA ALA A 77 -11.40 -29.55 -5.49
C ALA A 77 -10.97 -28.76 -6.75
N GLY A 78 -9.73 -28.26 -6.70
CA GLY A 78 -8.75 -28.45 -7.77
C GLY A 78 -8.99 -27.76 -9.10
N VAL A 79 -8.90 -26.42 -9.15
CA VAL A 79 -8.16 -25.65 -10.18
C VAL A 79 -7.86 -24.28 -9.57
N ALA A 80 -6.58 -23.94 -9.37
CA ALA A 80 -6.19 -22.61 -8.91
C ALA A 80 -5.81 -21.74 -10.11
N VAL A 81 -6.79 -20.97 -10.60
CA VAL A 81 -6.55 -19.80 -11.45
C VAL A 81 -7.36 -18.66 -10.83
N PRO A 82 -6.75 -17.67 -10.18
CA PRO A 82 -7.48 -16.50 -9.73
C PRO A 82 -7.37 -15.42 -10.80
N ILE A 83 -8.27 -15.47 -11.78
CA ILE A 83 -8.63 -14.28 -12.54
C ILE A 83 -10.15 -14.17 -12.37
N ILE A 84 -10.62 -12.94 -12.15
CA ILE A 84 -12.04 -12.53 -12.17
C ILE A 84 -12.81 -12.73 -10.84
N ALA A 85 -12.36 -12.07 -9.77
CA ALA A 85 -13.24 -11.57 -8.71
C ALA A 85 -13.12 -10.03 -8.55
N ALA A 86 -12.62 -9.34 -9.58
CA ALA A 86 -12.29 -7.92 -9.55
C ALA A 86 -13.49 -6.95 -9.73
N ALA A 87 -14.73 -7.44 -9.78
CA ALA A 87 -15.85 -6.61 -10.28
C ALA A 87 -16.85 -6.08 -9.23
N LEU A 88 -16.81 -6.47 -7.94
CA LEU A 88 -17.89 -6.04 -7.01
C LEU A 88 -17.50 -5.70 -5.57
N PHE A 89 -16.21 -5.70 -5.21
CA PHE A 89 -15.81 -5.14 -3.91
C PHE A 89 -15.40 -3.69 -4.09
N SER A 90 -16.39 -2.79 -3.96
CA SER A 90 -16.09 -1.41 -3.54
C SER A 90 -15.27 -1.47 -2.26
N PHE A 91 -14.00 -1.12 -2.39
CA PHE A 91 -13.04 -1.00 -1.32
C PHE A 91 -13.64 -0.09 -0.24
N THR A 92 -13.90 -0.62 0.96
CA THR A 92 -14.24 0.22 2.12
C THR A 92 -12.98 0.37 2.97
N SER A 93 -11.97 1.04 2.38
CA SER A 93 -10.72 1.59 2.94
C SER A 93 -10.95 2.85 3.79
N GLY A 94 -12.06 2.90 4.54
CA GLY A 94 -12.65 4.17 4.97
C GLY A 94 -11.84 5.02 5.96
N SER A 95 -10.71 4.55 6.51
CA SER A 95 -9.94 5.33 7.50
C SER A 95 -8.67 5.95 6.95
N VAL A 96 -7.79 5.17 6.30
CA VAL A 96 -6.49 5.67 5.83
C VAL A 96 -6.67 6.58 4.63
N GLU A 97 -7.44 6.13 3.62
CA GLU A 97 -7.75 6.92 2.44
C GLU A 97 -8.46 8.23 2.80
N THR A 98 -9.46 8.16 3.69
CA THR A 98 -10.21 9.34 4.12
C THR A 98 -9.31 10.30 4.90
N SER A 99 -8.46 9.80 5.80
CA SER A 99 -7.49 10.64 6.53
C SER A 99 -6.49 11.31 5.58
N LEU A 100 -6.02 10.60 4.56
CA LEU A 100 -5.10 11.13 3.56
C LEU A 100 -5.79 12.20 2.71
N ILE A 101 -7.02 11.97 2.25
CA ILE A 101 -7.82 12.95 1.50
C ILE A 101 -8.07 14.20 2.34
N GLU A 102 -8.47 14.05 3.61
CA GLU A 102 -8.65 15.17 4.53
C GLU A 102 -7.36 15.99 4.68
N LYS A 103 -6.21 15.31 4.79
CA LYS A 103 -4.92 15.99 4.88
C LYS A 103 -4.57 16.73 3.60
N LEU A 104 -4.84 16.14 2.44
CA LEU A 104 -4.57 16.73 1.12
C LEU A 104 -5.47 17.93 0.83
N LYS A 105 -6.74 17.90 1.28
CA LYS A 105 -7.68 19.04 1.17
C LYS A 105 -7.22 20.31 1.89
N ALA A 106 -6.28 20.19 2.85
CA ALA A 106 -5.73 21.35 3.55
C ALA A 106 -4.72 22.15 2.70
N PHE A 107 -4.23 21.59 1.58
CA PHE A 107 -3.28 22.25 0.71
C PHE A 107 -3.95 22.98 -0.45
N PRO A 108 -3.36 24.08 -0.96
CA PRO A 108 -3.83 24.74 -2.17
C PRO A 108 -3.83 23.79 -3.38
N LEU A 109 -4.82 23.91 -4.27
CA LEU A 109 -4.96 23.08 -5.48
C LEU A 109 -3.70 23.14 -6.39
N GLN A 110 -3.00 24.26 -6.38
CA GLN A 110 -1.77 24.44 -7.15
C GLN A 110 -0.64 23.52 -6.65
N GLU A 111 -0.57 23.30 -5.34
CA GLU A 111 0.54 22.64 -4.65
C GLU A 111 0.23 21.19 -4.24
N VAL A 112 -1.05 20.80 -4.18
CA VAL A 112 -1.47 19.49 -3.64
C VAL A 112 -0.98 18.28 -4.43
N GLU A 113 -0.65 18.47 -5.72
CA GLU A 113 -0.03 17.43 -6.56
C GLU A 113 1.49 17.48 -6.58
N GLU A 114 2.10 18.51 -6.00
CA GLU A 114 3.56 18.59 -5.92
C GLU A 114 4.09 17.41 -5.08
N PRO A 115 5.13 16.68 -5.56
CA PRO A 115 5.64 15.50 -4.86
C PRO A 115 6.01 15.76 -3.40
N ALA A 116 6.53 16.95 -3.08
CA ALA A 116 6.89 17.35 -1.72
C ALA A 116 5.64 17.46 -0.81
N THR A 117 4.56 18.06 -1.31
CA THR A 117 3.29 18.20 -0.59
C THR A 117 2.64 16.85 -0.36
N ARG A 118 2.61 16.01 -1.41
CA ARG A 118 2.11 14.64 -1.36
C ARG A 118 2.87 13.81 -0.33
N ALA A 119 4.20 13.86 -0.36
CA ALA A 119 5.06 13.19 0.60
C ALA A 119 4.80 13.70 2.03
N GLN A 120 4.67 15.01 2.24
CA GLN A 120 4.37 15.59 3.54
C GLN A 120 3.02 15.11 4.10
N ALA A 121 1.98 15.06 3.27
CA ALA A 121 0.66 14.57 3.67
C ALA A 121 0.74 13.10 4.07
N ALA A 122 1.31 12.24 3.20
CA ALA A 122 1.46 10.81 3.47
C ALA A 122 2.33 10.55 4.71
N MET A 123 3.44 11.28 4.87
CA MET A 123 4.33 11.21 6.04
C MET A 123 3.59 11.53 7.35
N THR A 124 2.66 12.50 7.31
CA THR A 124 1.84 12.83 8.48
C THR A 124 0.94 11.67 8.88
N ILE A 125 0.30 11.02 7.89
CA ILE A 125 -0.55 9.85 8.14
C ILE A 125 0.30 8.68 8.64
N LEU A 126 1.46 8.42 8.02
CA LEU A 126 2.38 7.37 8.44
C LEU A 126 2.79 7.53 9.90
N LYS A 127 3.23 8.73 10.31
CA LYS A 127 3.61 9.00 11.70
C LYS A 127 2.47 8.75 12.69
N LYS A 128 1.25 9.10 12.32
CA LYS A 128 0.05 8.81 13.13
C LYS A 128 -0.23 7.31 13.22
N LEU A 129 -0.05 6.55 12.13
CA LEU A 129 -0.21 5.10 12.14
C LEU A 129 0.85 4.43 13.02
N LEU A 130 2.08 4.94 13.01
CA LEU A 130 3.21 4.42 13.79
C LEU A 130 3.22 4.87 15.26
N GLU A 131 2.44 5.89 15.62
CA GLU A 131 2.42 6.44 16.98
C GLU A 131 2.02 5.38 18.01
N GLY A 132 2.87 5.19 19.03
CA GLY A 132 2.66 4.16 20.07
C GLY A 132 2.79 2.72 19.58
N LYS A 133 3.19 2.49 18.32
CA LYS A 133 3.47 1.16 17.76
C LYS A 133 4.96 0.84 17.90
N GLU A 134 5.30 0.30 19.07
CA GLU A 134 6.58 -0.36 19.26
C GLU A 134 6.39 -1.88 19.17
N SER A 135 7.40 -2.59 18.67
CA SER A 135 7.38 -4.05 18.66
C SER A 135 8.48 -4.58 19.55
N GLU A 136 8.11 -5.40 20.52
CA GLU A 136 9.05 -6.09 21.41
C GLU A 136 9.83 -7.17 20.67
N ILE A 137 9.31 -7.65 19.52
CA ILE A 137 9.88 -8.74 18.74
C ILE A 137 10.59 -8.15 17.51
N PRO A 138 11.93 -8.19 17.43
CA PRO A 138 12.68 -7.55 16.34
C PRO A 138 12.36 -8.06 14.94
N SER A 139 11.80 -9.27 14.80
CA SER A 139 11.42 -9.83 13.51
C SER A 139 10.13 -9.24 12.93
N VAL A 140 9.24 -8.68 13.76
CA VAL A 140 7.95 -8.15 13.31
C VAL A 140 8.12 -6.91 12.42
N PRO A 141 8.87 -5.86 12.83
CA PRO A 141 9.11 -4.71 11.96
C PRO A 141 9.88 -5.07 10.68
N LYS A 142 10.79 -6.04 10.73
CA LYS A 142 11.52 -6.52 9.54
C LYS A 142 10.58 -7.16 8.53
N LEU A 143 9.67 -8.00 9.01
CA LEU A 143 8.66 -8.64 8.17
C LEU A 143 7.72 -7.60 7.56
N MET A 144 7.23 -6.66 8.37
CA MET A 144 6.39 -5.56 7.88
C MET A 144 7.10 -4.72 6.82
N LEU A 145 8.37 -4.34 7.06
CA LEU A 145 9.18 -3.59 6.10
C LEU A 145 9.32 -4.35 4.77
N PHE A 146 9.60 -5.65 4.83
CA PHE A 146 9.70 -6.48 3.64
C PHE A 146 8.39 -6.51 2.84
N GLU A 147 7.24 -6.65 3.51
CA GLU A 147 5.92 -6.63 2.83
C GLU A 147 5.60 -5.25 2.22
N LEU A 148 6.00 -4.17 2.89
CA LEU A 148 5.86 -2.81 2.36
C LEU A 148 6.74 -2.62 1.11
N MET A 149 7.97 -3.14 1.11
CA MET A 149 8.85 -3.10 -0.07
C MET A 149 8.23 -3.85 -1.26
N LEU A 150 7.62 -5.01 -1.02
CA LEU A 150 6.94 -5.77 -2.08
C LEU A 150 5.74 -5.02 -2.65
N MET A 151 4.98 -4.33 -1.80
CA MET A 151 3.88 -3.49 -2.26
C MET A 151 4.38 -2.35 -3.14
N ALA A 152 5.42 -1.63 -2.73
CA ALA A 152 6.00 -0.55 -3.54
C ALA A 152 6.62 -1.07 -4.86
N LEU A 153 7.17 -2.29 -4.87
CA LEU A 153 7.70 -2.93 -6.07
C LEU A 153 6.63 -3.49 -7.01
N CYS A 154 5.36 -3.52 -6.60
CA CYS A 154 4.26 -4.09 -7.39
C CYS A 154 4.12 -3.39 -8.74
N GLY A 155 4.26 -2.06 -8.76
CA GLY A 155 4.28 -1.23 -9.99
C GLY A 155 5.59 -1.30 -10.80
N GLY A 156 6.54 -2.17 -10.42
CA GLY A 156 7.82 -2.40 -11.09
C GLY A 156 9.00 -1.61 -10.54
N SER A 157 8.77 -0.47 -9.88
CA SER A 157 9.81 0.33 -9.25
C SER A 157 9.25 1.09 -8.05
N ILE A 158 10.07 1.29 -7.02
CA ILE A 158 9.70 2.10 -5.86
C ILE A 158 9.79 3.58 -6.23
N PHE A 159 8.70 4.32 -6.05
CA PHE A 159 8.64 5.76 -6.32
C PHE A 159 9.19 6.59 -5.16
N SER A 160 9.48 7.86 -5.42
CA SER A 160 10.13 8.75 -4.44
C SER A 160 9.35 8.93 -3.13
N ILE A 161 8.01 8.97 -3.21
CA ILE A 161 7.14 9.11 -2.04
C ILE A 161 7.14 7.80 -1.24
N GLU A 162 6.98 6.66 -1.90
CA GLU A 162 7.03 5.33 -1.28
C GLU A 162 8.37 5.10 -0.58
N TRP A 163 9.48 5.46 -1.24
CA TRP A 163 10.82 5.39 -0.66
C TRP A 163 10.92 6.21 0.63
N ALA A 164 10.39 7.44 0.62
CA ALA A 164 10.38 8.28 1.82
C ALA A 164 9.59 7.64 2.97
N LEU A 165 8.45 7.02 2.67
CA LEU A 165 7.64 6.30 3.66
C LEU A 165 8.36 5.06 4.21
N LEU A 166 9.03 4.29 3.36
CA LEU A 166 9.84 3.13 3.76
C LEU A 166 10.99 3.53 4.69
N LYS A 167 11.69 4.63 4.38
CA LYS A 167 12.78 5.15 5.24
C LYS A 167 12.27 5.71 6.56
N GLU A 168 11.09 6.33 6.60
CA GLU A 168 10.49 6.75 7.87
C GLU A 168 10.08 5.54 8.71
N PHE A 169 9.49 4.50 8.10
CA PHE A 169 9.19 3.24 8.81
C PHE A 169 10.46 2.61 9.40
N GLN A 170 11.54 2.56 8.61
CA GLN A 170 12.86 2.09 9.07
C GLN A 170 13.35 2.91 10.27
N HIS A 171 13.26 4.24 10.19
CA HIS A 171 13.69 5.15 11.24
C HIS A 171 12.91 4.94 12.54
N HIS A 172 11.58 4.87 12.46
CA HIS A 172 10.69 4.66 13.61
C HIS A 172 11.03 3.38 14.37
N HIS A 173 11.24 2.28 13.65
CA HIS A 173 11.60 0.99 14.25
C HIS A 173 13.10 0.80 14.48
N ARG A 174 13.92 1.82 14.23
CA ARG A 174 15.39 1.82 14.43
C ARG A 174 16.07 0.64 13.73
N LEU A 175 15.62 0.31 12.53
CA LEU A 175 16.23 -0.75 11.73
C LEU A 175 17.53 -0.22 11.12
N GLU A 176 18.62 -0.97 11.27
CA GLU A 176 19.93 -0.60 10.75
C GLU A 176 19.93 -0.56 9.22
N ASP A 177 20.75 0.31 8.61
CA ASP A 177 20.75 0.50 7.15
C ASP A 177 21.07 -0.81 6.41
N PHE A 178 21.98 -1.64 6.92
CA PHE A 178 22.26 -2.93 6.29
C PHE A 178 21.04 -3.87 6.29
N ILE A 179 20.16 -3.79 7.30
CA ILE A 179 18.94 -4.60 7.34
C ILE A 179 17.97 -4.11 6.28
N PHE A 180 17.87 -2.79 6.10
CA PHE A 180 17.04 -2.20 5.06
C PHE A 180 17.54 -2.61 3.67
N ASP A 181 18.83 -2.47 3.41
CA ASP A 181 19.44 -2.77 2.11
C ASP A 181 19.34 -4.27 1.78
N ASP A 182 19.62 -5.16 2.73
CA ASP A 182 19.50 -6.62 2.55
C ASP A 182 18.05 -7.04 2.26
N LEU A 183 17.08 -6.48 2.99
CA LEU A 183 15.65 -6.77 2.76
C LEU A 183 15.18 -6.23 1.41
N LEU A 184 15.67 -5.05 1.01
CA LEU A 184 15.36 -4.47 -0.28
C LEU A 184 15.92 -5.34 -1.41
N GLU A 185 17.17 -5.78 -1.34
CA GLU A 185 17.78 -6.67 -2.33
C GLU A 185 17.00 -7.99 -2.45
N CYS A 186 16.55 -8.54 -1.31
CA CYS A 186 15.69 -9.73 -1.30
C CYS A 186 14.35 -9.46 -2.00
N ALA A 187 13.71 -8.31 -1.72
CA ALA A 187 12.42 -7.94 -2.30
C ALA A 187 12.52 -7.70 -3.81
N GLU A 188 13.56 -6.99 -4.27
CA GLU A 188 13.84 -6.75 -5.69
C GLU A 188 14.13 -8.07 -6.43
N THR A 189 14.93 -8.95 -5.83
CA THR A 189 15.23 -10.27 -6.40
C THR A 189 13.96 -11.09 -6.54
N MET A 190 13.12 -11.13 -5.50
CA MET A 190 11.85 -11.86 -5.56
C MET A 190 10.92 -11.27 -6.63
N ASN A 191 10.77 -9.95 -6.70
CA ASN A 191 9.94 -9.30 -7.70
C ASN A 191 10.40 -9.66 -9.11
N ARG A 192 11.72 -9.60 -9.37
CA ARG A 192 12.31 -9.96 -10.66
C ARG A 192 12.03 -11.40 -11.05
N GLU A 193 12.19 -12.35 -10.14
CA GLU A 193 11.94 -13.77 -10.44
C GLU A 193 10.45 -14.06 -10.68
N VAL A 194 9.55 -13.38 -9.94
CA VAL A 194 8.11 -13.45 -10.19
C VAL A 194 7.77 -12.90 -11.57
N SER A 195 8.27 -11.72 -11.94
CA SER A 195 8.04 -11.11 -13.25
C SER A 195 8.55 -12.00 -14.39
N LYS A 196 9.75 -12.59 -14.25
CA LYS A 196 10.29 -13.55 -15.22
C LYS A 196 9.40 -14.77 -15.37
N THR A 197 8.93 -15.32 -14.25
CA THR A 197 8.04 -16.49 -14.25
C THR A 197 6.73 -16.19 -14.98
N ILE A 198 6.11 -15.04 -14.72
CA ILE A 198 4.90 -14.60 -15.41
C ILE A 198 5.16 -14.45 -16.91
N ALA A 199 6.29 -13.83 -17.30
CA ALA A 199 6.66 -13.70 -18.70
C ALA A 199 6.77 -15.06 -19.41
N ILE A 200 7.45 -16.03 -18.80
CA ILE A 200 7.58 -17.40 -19.34
C ILE A 200 6.22 -18.10 -19.49
N ILE A 201 5.28 -17.86 -18.57
CA ILE A 201 3.94 -18.49 -18.60
C ILE A 201 3.04 -17.88 -19.69
N LEU A 202 3.22 -16.59 -20.00
CA LEU A 202 2.39 -15.86 -20.96
C LEU A 202 2.92 -15.91 -22.41
N GLU A 203 4.16 -16.38 -22.61
CA GLU A 203 4.73 -16.74 -23.92
C GLU A 203 4.17 -18.07 -24.45
#